data_AF-V7D9Z7-F1
#
_entry.id   AF-V7D9Z7-F1
#
_cell.length_a   1.000
_cell.length_b   1.000
_cell.length_c   1.000
_cell.angle_alpha   90.00
_cell.angle_beta   90.00
_cell.angle_gamma   90.00
#
_symmetry.space_group_name_H-M   'P 1'
#
loop_
_entity.id
_entity.type
_entity.pdbx_description
1 polymer ?
#
loop_
_entity_poly.entity_id
_entity_poly.type
_entity_poly.pdbx_seq_one_letter_code
_entity_poly.pdbx_strand_id
1 'polypeptide(L)'
;RLAASAQALQQGGARYIMVWLLPDLGQTPNFSGTPQQNPLSLLSGAFNQSLLSQLGQIDAEIIPLNIPVLLSEALASPEQFGLASGQNLVGTCYSGEGCVENPVYGINGATPDPTKLLFNDSVHPTIAGQQLIADYAYSIIAAPWELTLLPEMAHASLRAHQDELRNQWQTPWQAVGQWQAFVATGAQDLDFDGQRSAASGDGRGYNLTLGGSYRLNDAWRLGLAGGVYRQKLEAGAQDSDYKLDSYLASAFAQYRQDRWWADAALTAGHLDYSDLKRTFALGVNDRSEKGDTNGEAWAMSGRLGYNMAAESSSWQLAPFISADYARVKVDGYDEKSGRSTALGFDDQERTSRRLGVGLLGSVQVLRGTRLFAEVAQEHEFKDDQQDVTMHLTSLPANDFTLTGYTPHSDLTRASLGVSHEVVAGVHLRGNYNWRKSDELTQQGVSLGISVDF
;
A
#
# COMPACT_ATOMS: atom_id res chain seq x y z
N ARG A 1 -8.45 -8.26 -36.58
CA ARG A 1 -9.57 -9.10 -36.08
C ARG A 1 -9.55 -9.21 -34.55
N LEU A 2 -8.40 -9.48 -33.91
CA LEU A 2 -8.33 -9.58 -32.45
C LEU A 2 -8.75 -8.28 -31.72
N ALA A 3 -8.21 -7.12 -32.09
CA ALA A 3 -8.64 -5.83 -31.51
C ALA A 3 -10.14 -5.54 -31.71
N ALA A 4 -10.72 -5.95 -32.85
CA ALA A 4 -12.15 -5.80 -33.10
C ALA A 4 -13.01 -6.64 -32.14
N SER A 5 -12.51 -7.79 -31.67
CA SER A 5 -13.19 -8.58 -30.63
C SER A 5 -13.16 -7.88 -29.27
N ALA A 6 -12.03 -7.29 -28.89
CA ALA A 6 -11.94 -6.47 -27.67
C ALA A 6 -12.88 -5.24 -27.77
N GLN A 7 -12.92 -4.58 -28.92
CA GLN A 7 -13.84 -3.47 -29.18
C GLN A 7 -15.32 -3.90 -29.10
N ALA A 8 -15.66 -5.09 -29.62
CA ALA A 8 -17.02 -5.61 -29.52
C ALA A 8 -17.43 -5.89 -28.04
N LEU A 9 -16.51 -6.41 -27.22
CA LEU A 9 -16.75 -6.58 -25.79
C LEU A 9 -16.92 -5.23 -25.08
N GLN A 10 -16.07 -4.26 -25.41
CA GLN A 10 -16.16 -2.89 -24.90
C GLN A 10 -17.51 -2.24 -25.23
N GLN A 11 -17.97 -2.36 -26.48
CA GLN A 11 -19.30 -1.90 -26.90
C GLN A 11 -20.44 -2.64 -26.19
N GLY A 12 -20.20 -3.89 -25.75
CA GLY A 12 -21.09 -4.67 -24.91
C GLY A 12 -21.05 -4.32 -23.42
N GLY A 13 -20.22 -3.36 -23.00
CA GLY A 13 -20.09 -2.89 -21.62
C GLY A 13 -18.97 -3.55 -20.81
N ALA A 14 -18.09 -4.34 -21.44
CA ALA A 14 -16.92 -4.88 -20.75
C ALA A 14 -15.92 -3.75 -20.46
N ARG A 15 -15.48 -3.64 -19.19
CA ARG A 15 -14.52 -2.62 -18.75
C ARG A 15 -13.10 -3.13 -18.69
N TYR A 16 -12.89 -4.37 -18.25
CA TYR A 16 -11.57 -4.98 -18.08
C TYR A 16 -11.41 -6.13 -19.07
N ILE A 17 -10.40 -6.05 -19.94
CA ILE A 17 -10.18 -7.04 -20.99
C ILE A 17 -8.71 -7.41 -21.04
N MET A 18 -8.40 -8.64 -20.65
CA MET A 18 -7.06 -9.19 -20.79
C MET A 18 -6.82 -9.68 -22.21
N VAL A 19 -5.73 -9.25 -22.83
CA VAL A 19 -5.41 -9.59 -24.23
C VAL A 19 -3.98 -10.10 -24.32
N TRP A 20 -3.78 -11.28 -24.92
CA TRP A 20 -2.45 -11.79 -25.13
C TRP A 20 -1.82 -11.16 -26.36
N LEU A 21 -0.56 -10.79 -26.23
CA LEU A 21 0.30 -10.69 -27.40
C LEU A 21 0.50 -12.10 -27.97
N LEU A 22 0.49 -12.19 -29.29
CA LEU A 22 0.75 -13.42 -30.01
C LEU A 22 2.14 -13.94 -29.60
N PRO A 23 2.26 -15.20 -29.13
CA PRO A 23 3.55 -15.81 -28.88
C PRO A 23 4.44 -15.76 -30.12
N ASP A 24 5.76 -15.81 -29.95
CA ASP A 24 6.67 -15.94 -31.09
C ASP A 24 6.43 -17.29 -31.77
N LEU A 25 5.76 -17.28 -32.94
CA LEU A 25 5.42 -18.50 -33.67
C LEU A 25 6.66 -19.25 -34.15
N GLY A 26 7.79 -18.57 -34.37
CA GLY A 26 9.06 -19.24 -34.68
C GLY A 26 9.64 -20.01 -33.49
N GLN A 27 9.21 -19.69 -32.27
CA GLN A 27 9.55 -20.39 -31.04
C GLN A 27 8.46 -21.39 -30.63
N THR A 28 7.98 -22.19 -31.59
CA THR A 28 7.08 -23.31 -31.35
C THR A 28 7.66 -24.60 -31.95
N PRO A 29 7.32 -25.79 -31.45
CA PRO A 29 7.79 -27.05 -32.03
C PRO A 29 7.45 -27.22 -33.51
N ASN A 30 6.36 -26.60 -33.97
CA ASN A 30 5.95 -26.64 -35.37
C ASN A 30 6.97 -25.99 -36.32
N PHE A 31 7.67 -24.94 -35.88
CA PHE A 31 8.51 -24.11 -36.74
C PHE A 31 9.97 -24.01 -36.30
N SER A 32 10.30 -24.38 -35.06
CA SER A 32 11.67 -24.35 -34.56
C SER A 32 12.59 -25.24 -35.39
N GLY A 33 13.73 -24.70 -35.82
CA GLY A 33 14.69 -25.38 -36.68
C GLY A 33 14.29 -25.50 -38.15
N THR A 34 13.12 -24.98 -38.54
CA THR A 34 12.67 -24.95 -39.94
C THR A 34 13.08 -23.66 -40.65
N PRO A 35 13.12 -23.62 -42.00
CA PRO A 35 13.35 -22.37 -42.75
C PRO A 35 12.33 -21.26 -42.46
N GLN A 36 11.14 -21.61 -41.93
CA GLN A 36 10.05 -20.69 -41.62
C GLN A 36 10.18 -20.03 -40.25
N GLN A 37 11.09 -20.48 -39.37
CA GLN A 37 11.29 -19.94 -38.02
C GLN A 37 11.43 -18.41 -38.03
N ASN A 38 12.46 -17.89 -38.69
CA ASN A 38 12.76 -16.45 -38.66
C ASN A 38 11.66 -15.59 -39.31
N PRO A 39 11.13 -15.94 -40.51
CA PRO A 39 10.00 -15.21 -41.08
C PRO A 39 8.78 -15.14 -40.15
N LEU A 40 8.45 -16.24 -39.45
CA LEU A 40 7.29 -16.28 -38.55
C LEU A 40 7.52 -15.50 -37.26
N SER A 41 8.74 -15.48 -36.72
CA SER A 41 9.10 -14.60 -35.60
C SER A 41 8.92 -13.12 -35.97
N LEU A 42 9.39 -12.71 -37.16
CA LEU A 42 9.22 -11.34 -37.66
C LEU A 42 7.74 -10.97 -37.83
N LEU A 43 6.93 -11.87 -38.40
CA LEU A 43 5.50 -11.65 -38.56
C LEU A 43 4.77 -11.59 -37.20
N SER A 44 5.20 -12.37 -36.21
CA SER A 44 4.64 -12.33 -34.86
C SER A 44 4.90 -10.97 -34.20
N GLY A 45 6.12 -10.44 -34.32
CA GLY A 45 6.47 -9.10 -33.86
C GLY A 45 5.65 -8.00 -34.56
N ALA A 46 5.54 -8.04 -35.88
CA ALA A 46 4.75 -7.08 -36.65
C ALA A 46 3.26 -7.14 -36.30
N PHE A 47 2.71 -8.34 -36.08
CA PHE A 47 1.35 -8.52 -35.62
C PHE A 47 1.13 -7.86 -34.26
N ASN A 48 2.00 -8.11 -33.29
CA ASN A 48 1.90 -7.54 -31.94
C ASN A 48 2.02 -6.01 -31.94
N GLN A 49 2.92 -5.44 -32.74
CA GLN A 49 3.03 -4.00 -32.88
C GLN A 49 1.71 -3.38 -33.40
N SER A 50 1.10 -3.99 -34.42
CA SER A 50 -0.19 -3.55 -34.95
C SER A 50 -1.34 -3.75 -33.95
N LEU A 51 -1.31 -4.86 -33.20
CA LEU A 51 -2.30 -5.17 -32.17
C LEU A 51 -2.28 -4.11 -31.07
N LEU A 52 -1.11 -3.84 -30.48
CA LEU A 52 -0.95 -2.87 -29.40
C LEU A 52 -1.41 -1.46 -29.81
N SER A 53 -1.06 -1.04 -31.02
CA SER A 53 -1.50 0.25 -31.58
C SER A 53 -3.02 0.34 -31.73
N GLN A 54 -3.70 -0.76 -32.03
CA GLN A 54 -5.16 -0.81 -32.13
C GLN A 54 -5.81 -0.90 -30.75
N LEU A 55 -5.23 -1.67 -29.83
CA LEU A 55 -5.73 -1.81 -28.47
C LEU A 55 -5.70 -0.48 -27.72
N GLY A 56 -4.64 0.32 -27.87
CA GLY A 56 -4.55 1.66 -27.26
C GLY A 56 -5.55 2.69 -27.80
N GLN A 57 -6.36 2.35 -28.80
CA GLN A 57 -7.46 3.18 -29.30
C GLN A 57 -8.84 2.74 -28.78
N ILE A 58 -8.89 1.68 -27.97
CA ILE A 58 -10.13 1.15 -27.41
C ILE A 58 -10.33 1.76 -26.03
N ASP A 59 -11.50 2.35 -25.81
CA ASP A 59 -11.91 2.94 -24.53
C ASP A 59 -12.37 1.84 -23.54
N ALA A 60 -11.40 1.02 -23.11
CA ALA A 60 -11.51 -0.02 -22.09
C ALA A 60 -10.14 -0.23 -21.41
N GLU A 61 -10.16 -0.80 -20.21
CA GLU A 61 -8.96 -1.21 -19.48
C GLU A 61 -8.40 -2.49 -20.11
N ILE A 62 -7.55 -2.32 -21.12
CA ILE A 62 -6.89 -3.43 -21.80
C ILE A 62 -5.64 -3.84 -21.02
N ILE A 63 -5.59 -5.09 -20.58
CA ILE A 63 -4.45 -5.65 -19.82
C ILE A 63 -3.63 -6.53 -20.79
N PRO A 64 -2.57 -6.01 -21.44
CA PRO A 64 -1.79 -6.78 -22.39
C PRO A 64 -0.84 -7.74 -21.69
N LEU A 65 -0.91 -9.03 -22.01
CA LEU A 65 0.07 -10.01 -21.55
C LEU A 65 1.21 -10.12 -22.56
N ASN A 66 2.42 -9.77 -22.15
CA ASN A 66 3.62 -9.85 -22.98
C ASN A 66 4.19 -11.28 -23.01
N ILE A 67 3.40 -12.22 -23.54
CA ILE A 67 3.74 -13.65 -23.65
C ILE A 67 5.09 -13.89 -24.35
N PRO A 68 5.47 -13.18 -25.43
CA PRO A 68 6.78 -13.36 -26.05
C PRO A 68 7.95 -13.10 -25.09
N VAL A 69 7.85 -12.06 -24.25
CA VAL A 69 8.89 -11.75 -23.27
C VAL A 69 8.93 -12.82 -22.17
N LEU A 70 7.77 -13.21 -21.62
CA LEU A 70 7.68 -14.30 -20.63
C LEU A 70 8.28 -15.61 -21.16
N LEU A 71 7.98 -15.97 -22.42
CA LEU A 71 8.53 -17.15 -23.08
C LEU A 71 10.06 -17.05 -23.20
N SER A 72 10.58 -15.90 -23.62
CA SER A 72 12.03 -15.72 -23.76
C SER A 72 12.77 -15.82 -22.41
N GLU A 73 12.16 -15.34 -21.32
CA GLU A 73 12.68 -15.53 -19.96
C GLU A 73 12.67 -17.01 -19.55
N ALA A 74 11.57 -17.72 -19.80
CA ALA A 74 11.44 -19.14 -19.50
C ALA A 74 12.48 -19.99 -20.23
N LEU A 75 12.80 -19.65 -21.48
CA LEU A 75 13.84 -20.32 -22.25
C LEU A 75 15.25 -19.96 -21.79
N ALA A 76 15.47 -18.71 -21.35
CA ALA A 76 16.77 -18.26 -20.86
C ALA A 76 17.10 -18.83 -19.48
N SER A 77 16.11 -19.15 -18.65
CA SER A 77 16.31 -19.72 -17.31
C SER A 77 15.24 -20.75 -16.93
N PRO A 78 15.19 -21.93 -17.60
CA PRO A 78 14.09 -22.90 -17.46
C PRO A 78 13.81 -23.35 -16.03
N GLU A 79 14.86 -23.55 -15.25
CA GLU A 79 14.75 -24.04 -13.87
C GLU A 79 14.00 -23.06 -12.96
N GLN A 80 14.07 -21.75 -13.22
CA GLN A 80 13.31 -20.74 -12.47
C GLN A 80 11.79 -20.86 -12.69
N PHE A 81 11.39 -21.52 -13.77
CA PHE A 81 9.99 -21.76 -14.13
C PHE A 81 9.59 -23.23 -13.91
N GLY A 82 10.46 -24.05 -13.30
CA GLY A 82 10.22 -25.47 -13.03
C GLY A 82 10.42 -26.41 -14.21
N LEU A 83 10.88 -25.87 -15.35
CA LEU A 83 11.12 -26.58 -16.59
C LEU A 83 12.49 -27.27 -16.57
N ALA A 84 12.65 -28.32 -17.37
CA ALA A 84 13.91 -29.06 -17.41
C ALA A 84 15.03 -28.27 -18.10
N SER A 85 16.21 -28.22 -17.46
CA SER A 85 17.44 -27.77 -18.10
C SER A 85 18.04 -28.84 -19.00
N GLY A 86 18.83 -28.42 -19.99
CA GLY A 86 19.49 -29.32 -20.94
C GLY A 86 18.54 -30.02 -21.94
N GLN A 87 17.25 -29.65 -21.96
CA GLN A 87 16.27 -30.14 -22.92
C GLN A 87 16.01 -29.10 -24.02
N ASN A 88 15.65 -29.57 -25.21
CA ASN A 88 15.18 -28.68 -26.28
C ASN A 88 13.69 -28.35 -26.04
N LEU A 89 13.42 -27.36 -25.21
CA LEU A 89 12.07 -26.98 -24.77
C LEU A 89 11.20 -26.36 -25.88
N VAL A 90 11.79 -25.99 -27.02
CA VAL A 90 11.06 -25.39 -28.15
C VAL A 90 10.90 -26.39 -29.29
N GLY A 91 11.93 -27.15 -29.64
CA GLY A 91 11.89 -28.09 -30.76
C GLY A 91 11.36 -29.48 -30.40
N THR A 92 10.98 -29.71 -29.14
CA THR A 92 10.34 -30.97 -28.71
C THR A 92 9.08 -30.72 -27.91
N CYS A 93 8.22 -31.72 -27.83
CA CYS A 93 6.91 -31.65 -27.17
C CYS A 93 6.62 -32.91 -26.33
N TYR A 94 5.58 -32.85 -25.51
CA TYR A 94 5.17 -33.97 -24.66
C TYR A 94 4.50 -35.11 -25.44
N SER A 95 3.53 -34.81 -26.32
CA SER A 95 2.66 -35.80 -26.95
C SER A 95 3.22 -36.47 -28.21
N GLY A 96 4.16 -35.82 -28.90
CA GLY A 96 4.60 -36.21 -30.25
C GLY A 96 3.60 -35.87 -31.36
N GLU A 97 2.48 -35.20 -31.06
CA GLU A 97 1.47 -34.85 -32.05
C GLU A 97 1.88 -33.63 -32.90
N GLY A 98 2.32 -33.90 -34.13
CA GLY A 98 2.76 -32.85 -35.06
C GLY A 98 4.09 -32.18 -34.68
N CYS A 99 4.87 -32.83 -33.81
CA CYS A 99 6.14 -32.34 -33.27
C CYS A 99 7.04 -33.52 -32.89
N VAL A 100 8.33 -33.26 -32.68
CA VAL A 100 9.25 -34.29 -32.19
C VAL A 100 8.98 -34.53 -30.70
N GLU A 101 8.63 -35.76 -30.33
CA GLU A 101 8.43 -36.13 -28.92
C GLU A 101 9.75 -35.98 -28.14
N ASN A 102 9.69 -35.39 -26.94
CA ASN A 102 10.88 -35.27 -26.09
C ASN A 102 11.32 -36.65 -25.59
N PRO A 103 12.59 -37.06 -25.77
CA PRO A 103 13.04 -38.41 -25.47
C PRO A 103 13.07 -38.76 -23.98
N VAL A 104 13.13 -37.76 -23.09
CA VAL A 104 13.18 -37.97 -21.64
C VAL A 104 11.79 -37.80 -21.04
N TYR A 105 11.17 -36.65 -21.26
CA TYR A 105 9.94 -36.24 -20.58
C TYR A 105 8.67 -36.37 -21.43
N GLY A 106 8.78 -36.79 -22.69
CA GLY A 106 7.62 -37.08 -23.55
C GLY A 106 6.77 -38.23 -23.01
N ILE A 107 5.56 -38.38 -23.54
CA ILE A 107 4.55 -39.34 -23.07
C ILE A 107 5.05 -40.80 -23.12
N ASN A 108 5.92 -41.13 -24.08
CA ASN A 108 6.62 -42.40 -24.24
C ASN A 108 8.13 -42.30 -23.94
N GLY A 109 8.58 -41.19 -23.33
CA GLY A 109 9.96 -40.95 -22.95
C GLY A 109 10.44 -41.81 -21.78
N ALA A 110 11.72 -41.69 -21.43
CA ALA A 110 12.33 -42.47 -20.35
C ALA A 110 11.71 -42.18 -18.96
N THR A 111 11.28 -40.94 -18.71
CA THR A 111 10.64 -40.47 -17.48
C THR A 111 9.53 -39.46 -17.83
N PRO A 112 8.37 -39.92 -18.31
CA PRO A 112 7.30 -39.03 -18.78
C PRO A 112 6.85 -38.04 -17.71
N ASP A 113 6.98 -36.73 -17.99
CA ASP A 113 6.58 -35.66 -17.07
C ASP A 113 6.23 -34.37 -17.84
N PRO A 114 4.94 -34.06 -18.04
CA PRO A 114 4.54 -32.87 -18.78
C PRO A 114 4.85 -31.57 -18.02
N THR A 115 5.15 -31.61 -16.71
CA THR A 115 5.52 -30.42 -15.93
C THR A 115 6.93 -29.91 -16.27
N LYS A 116 7.73 -30.72 -16.97
CA LYS A 116 9.12 -30.41 -17.33
C LYS A 116 9.30 -29.78 -18.71
N LEU A 117 8.25 -29.74 -19.52
CA LEU A 117 8.27 -29.26 -20.90
C LEU A 117 7.34 -28.04 -21.06
N LEU A 118 7.61 -27.21 -22.07
CA LEU A 118 6.76 -26.05 -22.39
C LEU A 118 5.55 -26.43 -23.26
N PHE A 119 5.75 -27.30 -24.25
CA PHE A 119 4.73 -27.61 -25.26
C PHE A 119 4.19 -29.03 -25.12
N ASN A 120 2.86 -29.14 -25.13
CA ASN A 120 2.15 -30.41 -25.17
C ASN A 120 2.23 -31.02 -26.56
N ASP A 121 1.97 -30.24 -27.59
CA ASP A 121 1.99 -30.63 -29.00
C ASP A 121 2.77 -29.61 -29.82
N SER A 122 2.49 -29.48 -31.12
CA SER A 122 3.19 -28.55 -32.00
C SER A 122 3.08 -27.06 -31.62
N VAL A 123 2.07 -26.65 -30.84
CA VAL A 123 1.83 -25.23 -30.48
C VAL A 123 1.25 -25.01 -29.08
N HIS A 124 0.52 -25.96 -28.50
CA HIS A 124 -0.19 -25.75 -27.24
C HIS A 124 0.71 -25.99 -26.03
N PRO A 125 0.59 -25.18 -24.96
CA PRO A 125 1.42 -25.36 -23.77
C PRO A 125 1.01 -26.59 -22.95
N THR A 126 1.97 -27.17 -22.22
CA THR A 126 1.72 -28.18 -21.18
C THR A 126 1.07 -27.54 -19.95
N ILE A 127 0.79 -28.35 -18.92
CA ILE A 127 0.39 -27.86 -17.59
C ILE A 127 1.33 -26.79 -17.03
N ALA A 128 2.65 -26.93 -17.22
CA ALA A 128 3.61 -25.93 -16.77
C ALA A 128 3.40 -24.60 -17.52
N GLY A 129 3.28 -24.64 -18.84
CA GLY A 129 3.01 -23.42 -19.62
C GLY A 129 1.65 -22.78 -19.29
N GLN A 130 0.59 -23.58 -19.07
CA GLN A 130 -0.71 -23.08 -18.64
C GLN A 130 -0.64 -22.38 -17.27
N GLN A 131 0.05 -22.99 -16.30
CA GLN A 131 0.23 -22.40 -14.98
C GLN A 131 1.03 -21.10 -15.05
N LEU A 132 2.14 -21.06 -15.80
CA LEU A 132 2.96 -19.85 -15.95
C LEU A 132 2.17 -18.66 -16.48
N ILE A 133 1.29 -18.91 -17.44
CA ILE A 133 0.45 -17.89 -18.05
C ILE A 133 -0.62 -17.40 -17.06
N ALA A 134 -1.24 -18.33 -16.32
CA ALA A 134 -2.24 -17.99 -15.30
C ALA A 134 -1.61 -17.18 -14.16
N ASP A 135 -0.46 -17.61 -13.65
CA ASP A 135 0.30 -16.93 -12.60
C ASP A 135 0.78 -15.55 -13.08
N TYR A 136 1.25 -15.44 -14.33
CA TYR A 136 1.62 -14.18 -14.94
C TYR A 136 0.44 -13.20 -14.99
N ALA A 137 -0.70 -13.65 -15.52
CA ALA A 137 -1.94 -12.87 -15.55
C ALA A 137 -2.36 -12.42 -14.14
N TYR A 138 -2.30 -13.34 -13.17
CA TYR A 138 -2.64 -13.09 -11.78
C TYR A 138 -1.72 -12.05 -11.13
N SER A 139 -0.41 -12.13 -11.39
CA SER A 139 0.59 -11.20 -10.84
C SER A 139 0.33 -9.74 -11.23
N ILE A 140 -0.30 -9.51 -12.39
CA ILE A 140 -0.66 -8.17 -12.87
C ILE A 140 -1.96 -7.71 -12.20
N ILE A 141 -3.01 -8.54 -12.20
CA ILE A 141 -4.32 -8.13 -11.66
C ILE A 141 -4.35 -8.05 -10.13
N ALA A 142 -3.42 -8.72 -9.44
CA ALA A 142 -3.29 -8.69 -7.99
C ALA A 142 -2.41 -7.53 -7.49
N ALA A 143 -1.55 -6.95 -8.35
CA ALA A 143 -0.71 -5.82 -7.97
C ALA A 143 -1.47 -4.62 -7.34
N PRO A 144 -2.61 -4.14 -7.89
CA PRO A 144 -3.37 -3.02 -7.32
C PRO A 144 -3.79 -3.27 -5.87
N TRP A 145 -4.06 -4.53 -5.51
CA TRP A 145 -4.59 -4.91 -4.21
C TRP A 145 -3.57 -4.66 -3.09
N GLU A 146 -2.29 -4.68 -3.43
CA GLU A 146 -1.18 -4.36 -2.52
C GLU A 146 -0.76 -2.89 -2.67
N LEU A 147 -0.61 -2.39 -3.91
CA LEU A 147 -0.05 -1.06 -4.15
C LEU A 147 -0.96 0.09 -3.69
N THR A 148 -2.27 -0.13 -3.67
CA THR A 148 -3.22 0.86 -3.10
C THR A 148 -3.20 0.93 -1.57
N LEU A 149 -2.43 0.07 -0.88
CA LEU A 149 -2.15 0.19 0.55
C LEU A 149 -1.01 1.17 0.86
N LEU A 150 -0.17 1.56 -0.12
CA LEU A 150 0.93 2.49 0.12
C LEU A 150 0.43 3.83 0.68
N PRO A 151 -0.60 4.49 0.11
CA PRO A 151 -1.14 5.70 0.71
C PRO A 151 -1.73 5.48 2.12
N GLU A 152 -2.26 4.30 2.40
CA GLU A 152 -2.80 3.96 3.72
C GLU A 152 -1.70 3.78 4.79
N MET A 153 -0.51 3.31 4.41
CA MET A 153 0.67 3.33 5.31
C MET A 153 1.01 4.77 5.73
N ALA A 154 1.01 5.72 4.78
CA ALA A 154 1.26 7.11 5.10
C ALA A 154 0.14 7.74 5.94
N HIS A 155 -1.14 7.40 5.69
CA HIS A 155 -2.24 7.79 6.58
C HIS A 155 -2.08 7.21 7.99
N ALA A 156 -1.62 5.96 8.13
CA ALA A 156 -1.35 5.35 9.42
C ALA A 156 -0.26 6.13 10.18
N SER A 157 0.85 6.48 9.52
CA SER A 157 1.94 7.28 10.10
C SER A 157 1.49 8.70 10.48
N LEU A 158 0.69 9.35 9.63
CA LEU A 158 0.09 10.65 9.91
C LEU A 158 -0.84 10.60 11.13
N ARG A 159 -1.71 9.58 11.21
CA ARG A 159 -2.62 9.40 12.35
C ARG A 159 -1.85 9.12 13.63
N ALA A 160 -0.79 8.32 13.57
CA ALA A 160 0.09 8.07 14.72
C ALA A 160 0.78 9.36 15.20
N HIS A 161 1.17 10.26 14.30
CA HIS A 161 1.67 11.58 14.66
C HIS A 161 0.64 12.46 15.35
N GLN A 162 -0.59 12.48 14.82
CA GLN A 162 -1.71 13.19 15.45
C GLN A 162 -2.07 12.61 16.82
N ASP A 163 -2.03 11.28 16.97
CA ASP A 163 -2.22 10.60 18.24
C ASP A 163 -1.16 11.03 19.26
N GLU A 164 0.12 11.12 18.88
CA GLU A 164 1.19 11.58 19.79
C GLU A 164 1.02 13.06 20.19
N LEU A 165 0.60 13.93 19.26
CA LEU A 165 0.25 15.31 19.58
C LEU A 165 -0.92 15.40 20.56
N ARG A 166 -1.99 14.62 20.32
CA ARG A 166 -3.13 14.55 21.24
C ARG A 166 -2.73 14.06 22.62
N ASN A 167 -1.84 13.09 22.70
CA ASN A 167 -1.31 12.59 23.97
C ASN A 167 -0.50 13.66 24.70
N GLN A 168 0.30 14.44 23.99
CA GLN A 168 1.01 15.61 24.52
C GLN A 168 0.02 16.65 25.08
N TRP A 169 -1.08 16.92 24.39
CA TRP A 169 -2.07 17.94 24.78
C TRP A 169 -2.79 17.62 26.10
N GLN A 170 -2.74 16.37 26.58
CA GLN A 170 -3.27 15.96 27.88
C GLN A 170 -2.33 16.30 29.06
N THR A 171 -1.06 16.63 28.78
CA THR A 171 -0.14 17.14 29.79
C THR A 171 -0.63 18.51 30.29
N PRO A 172 -0.49 18.81 31.61
CA PRO A 172 -0.72 20.16 32.12
C PRO A 172 0.03 21.23 31.31
N TRP A 173 -0.63 22.37 31.09
CA TRP A 173 0.03 23.51 30.46
C TRP A 173 1.04 24.14 31.41
N GLN A 174 2.19 24.51 30.87
CA GLN A 174 3.22 25.26 31.56
C GLN A 174 2.73 26.64 32.04
N ALA A 175 3.56 27.37 32.81
CA ALA A 175 3.23 28.74 33.22
C ALA A 175 3.17 29.69 32.00
N VAL A 176 2.45 30.80 32.15
CA VAL A 176 2.38 31.84 31.10
C VAL A 176 3.79 32.38 30.84
N GLY A 177 4.15 32.47 29.55
CA GLY A 177 5.45 32.94 29.11
C GLY A 177 6.57 31.88 29.13
N GLN A 178 6.26 30.61 29.45
CA GLN A 178 7.22 29.51 29.46
C GLN A 178 7.09 28.58 28.25
N TRP A 179 8.18 27.88 27.96
CA TRP A 179 8.22 26.79 26.99
C TRP A 179 7.98 25.45 27.68
N GLN A 180 7.35 24.52 26.97
CA GLN A 180 7.33 23.10 27.33
C GLN A 180 7.82 22.31 26.13
N ALA A 181 9.03 21.76 26.24
CA ALA A 181 9.56 20.83 25.25
C ALA A 181 9.07 19.41 25.54
N PHE A 182 9.00 18.58 24.51
CA PHE A 182 8.74 17.16 24.68
C PHE A 182 9.52 16.31 23.68
N VAL A 183 9.79 15.08 24.10
CA VAL A 183 10.25 14.00 23.23
C VAL A 183 9.42 12.76 23.54
N ALA A 184 9.07 12.01 22.52
CA ALA A 184 8.33 10.78 22.65
C ALA A 184 8.76 9.77 21.61
N THR A 185 8.64 8.50 21.96
CA THR A 185 8.86 7.39 21.05
C THR A 185 7.76 6.37 21.23
N GLY A 186 7.48 5.62 20.17
CA GLY A 186 6.43 4.63 20.19
C GLY A 186 6.63 3.55 19.16
N ALA A 187 5.77 2.53 19.29
CA ALA A 187 5.61 1.46 18.32
C ALA A 187 4.16 1.46 17.83
N GLN A 188 3.97 1.07 16.59
CA GLN A 188 2.67 0.96 15.94
C GLN A 188 2.53 -0.39 15.26
N ASP A 189 1.31 -0.89 15.27
CA ASP A 189 0.88 -2.13 14.63
C ASP A 189 -0.31 -1.79 13.74
N LEU A 190 -0.31 -2.34 12.53
CA LEU A 190 -1.26 -2.06 11.46
C LEU A 190 -1.72 -3.41 10.90
N ASP A 191 -3.02 -3.58 10.75
CA ASP A 191 -3.61 -4.82 10.29
C ASP A 191 -4.75 -4.47 9.32
N PHE A 192 -4.60 -4.90 8.07
CA PHE A 192 -5.60 -4.78 7.02
C PHE A 192 -6.20 -6.16 6.73
N ASP A 193 -7.51 -6.26 6.88
CA ASP A 193 -8.27 -7.44 6.47
C ASP A 193 -8.42 -7.46 4.94
N GLY A 194 -8.45 -8.66 4.35
CA GLY A 194 -8.60 -8.82 2.91
C GLY A 194 -9.96 -8.34 2.40
N GLN A 195 -9.96 -7.62 1.28
CA GLN A 195 -11.17 -7.15 0.58
C GLN A 195 -11.31 -7.84 -0.77
N ARG A 196 -12.42 -7.57 -1.48
CA ARG A 196 -12.62 -8.08 -2.85
C ARG A 196 -11.53 -7.63 -3.83
N SER A 197 -10.95 -6.46 -3.62
CA SER A 197 -9.93 -5.82 -4.47
C SER A 197 -8.77 -5.27 -3.65
N ALA A 198 -8.54 -5.77 -2.44
CA ALA A 198 -7.41 -5.36 -1.61
C ALA A 198 -6.84 -6.57 -0.88
N ALA A 199 -5.52 -6.64 -0.81
CA ALA A 199 -4.83 -7.70 -0.11
C ALA A 199 -4.96 -7.48 1.40
N SER A 200 -4.95 -8.57 2.16
CA SER A 200 -4.65 -8.45 3.59
C SER A 200 -3.19 -8.07 3.77
N GLY A 201 -2.87 -7.42 4.89
CA GLY A 201 -1.48 -7.15 5.23
C GLY A 201 -1.31 -6.70 6.66
N ASP A 202 -0.21 -7.11 7.29
CA ASP A 202 0.19 -6.67 8.61
C ASP A 202 1.46 -5.83 8.54
N GLY A 203 1.49 -4.80 9.37
CA GLY A 203 2.56 -3.82 9.36
C GLY A 203 2.97 -3.43 10.76
N ARG A 204 4.26 -3.22 10.94
CA ARG A 204 4.83 -2.75 12.21
C ARG A 204 5.70 -1.55 11.96
N GLY A 205 5.70 -0.64 12.91
CA GLY A 205 6.48 0.57 12.82
C GLY A 205 6.92 1.09 14.16
N TYR A 206 7.83 2.04 14.11
CA TYR A 206 8.32 2.76 15.27
C TYR A 206 8.49 4.23 14.92
N ASN A 207 8.43 5.07 15.94
CA ASN A 207 8.51 6.50 15.74
C ASN A 207 9.32 7.20 16.83
N LEU A 208 9.81 8.38 16.46
CA LEU A 208 10.41 9.37 17.34
C LEU A 208 9.78 10.71 17.01
N THR A 209 9.18 11.34 18.01
CA THR A 209 8.54 12.66 17.89
C THR A 209 9.17 13.61 18.89
N LEU A 210 9.47 14.82 18.46
CA LEU A 210 9.96 15.90 19.31
C LEU A 210 9.20 17.18 19.03
N GLY A 211 9.10 18.06 20.01
CA GLY A 211 8.45 19.33 19.80
C GLY A 211 8.54 20.24 20.99
N GLY A 212 7.89 21.39 20.86
CA GLY A 212 7.86 22.42 21.87
C GLY A 212 6.60 23.25 21.75
N SER A 213 6.15 23.77 22.88
CA SER A 213 5.01 24.67 22.95
C SER A 213 5.35 25.87 23.80
N TYR A 214 4.71 27.00 23.52
CA TYR A 214 4.81 28.23 24.27
C TYR A 214 3.41 28.68 24.71
N ARG A 215 3.25 28.98 26.00
CA ARG A 215 1.99 29.50 26.53
C ARG A 215 1.99 31.02 26.44
N LEU A 216 1.26 31.55 25.46
CA LEU A 216 1.20 32.98 25.18
C LEU A 216 0.51 33.77 26.30
N ASN A 217 -0.61 33.23 26.81
CA ASN A 217 -1.41 33.85 27.86
C ASN A 217 -2.24 32.76 28.56
N ASP A 218 -3.18 33.17 29.40
CA ASP A 218 -4.02 32.24 30.16
C ASP A 218 -4.82 31.31 29.25
N ALA A 219 -5.20 31.78 28.05
CA ALA A 219 -6.10 31.07 27.14
C ALA A 219 -5.42 30.42 25.93
N TRP A 220 -4.23 30.85 25.51
CA TRP A 220 -3.61 30.42 24.26
C TRP A 220 -2.26 29.74 24.48
N ARG A 221 -2.07 28.61 23.79
CA ARG A 221 -0.82 27.85 23.70
C ARG A 221 -0.54 27.51 22.24
N LEU A 222 0.67 27.81 21.77
CA LEU A 222 1.11 27.49 20.41
C LEU A 222 2.26 26.51 20.46
N GLY A 223 2.47 25.71 19.42
CA GLY A 223 3.62 24.83 19.38
C GLY A 223 3.95 24.29 18.00
N LEU A 224 5.12 23.67 17.94
CA LEU A 224 5.66 23.00 16.78
C LEU A 224 6.09 21.59 17.19
N ALA A 225 5.98 20.65 16.27
CA ALA A 225 6.47 19.30 16.44
C ALA A 225 7.04 18.76 15.13
N GLY A 226 8.00 17.86 15.24
CA GLY A 226 8.52 17.05 14.14
C GLY A 226 8.59 15.59 14.56
N GLY A 227 8.40 14.68 13.61
CA GLY A 227 8.52 13.26 13.89
C GLY A 227 9.00 12.47 12.69
N VAL A 228 9.71 11.38 12.99
CA VAL A 228 10.16 10.39 12.02
C VAL A 228 9.47 9.07 12.33
N TYR A 229 8.83 8.49 11.34
CA TYR A 229 8.07 7.25 11.44
C TYR A 229 8.61 6.27 10.43
N ARG A 230 9.10 5.12 10.91
CA ARG A 230 9.41 3.99 10.04
C ARG A 230 8.29 2.98 10.11
N GLN A 231 7.86 2.49 8.97
CA GLN A 231 6.85 1.46 8.85
C GLN A 231 7.27 0.41 7.83
N LYS A 232 7.02 -0.85 8.16
CA LYS A 232 7.09 -1.99 7.26
C LYS A 232 5.69 -2.57 7.13
N LEU A 233 5.28 -2.96 5.93
CA LEU A 233 4.05 -3.67 5.63
C LEU A 233 4.39 -4.95 4.86
N GLU A 234 3.88 -6.08 5.34
CA GLU A 234 3.86 -7.36 4.63
C GLU A 234 2.44 -7.57 4.11
N ALA A 235 2.27 -7.76 2.80
CA ALA A 235 0.96 -7.84 2.16
C ALA A 235 0.87 -8.91 1.08
N GLY A 236 -0.34 -9.41 0.83
CA GLY A 236 -0.61 -10.38 -0.22
C GLY A 236 -0.24 -11.82 0.15
N ALA A 237 -0.41 -12.73 -0.80
CA ALA A 237 -0.26 -14.17 -0.55
C ALA A 237 1.20 -14.65 -0.43
N GLN A 238 2.16 -13.84 -0.90
CA GLN A 238 3.60 -14.15 -0.90
C GLN A 238 4.41 -13.14 -0.08
N ASP A 239 3.76 -12.48 0.90
CA ASP A 239 4.38 -11.54 1.83
C ASP A 239 5.24 -10.48 1.13
N SER A 240 4.65 -9.75 0.18
CA SER A 240 5.27 -8.57 -0.43
C SER A 240 5.72 -7.61 0.67
N ASP A 241 6.93 -7.06 0.54
CA ASP A 241 7.57 -6.25 1.58
C ASP A 241 7.63 -4.79 1.13
N TYR A 242 6.96 -3.91 1.86
CA TYR A 242 6.91 -2.48 1.59
C TYR A 242 7.41 -1.68 2.78
N LYS A 243 8.35 -0.77 2.55
CA LYS A 243 8.90 0.11 3.59
C LYS A 243 8.59 1.57 3.30
N LEU A 244 8.25 2.29 4.37
CA LEU A 244 7.98 3.72 4.36
C LEU A 244 8.71 4.39 5.52
N ASP A 245 9.49 5.42 5.19
CA ASP A 245 10.01 6.41 6.13
C ASP A 245 9.24 7.73 5.94
N SER A 246 8.48 8.15 6.95
CA SER A 246 7.72 9.41 6.93
C SER A 246 8.39 10.47 7.81
N TYR A 247 8.60 11.65 7.26
CA TYR A 247 9.14 12.83 7.94
C TYR A 247 8.04 13.88 8.05
N LEU A 248 7.45 14.00 9.24
CA LEU A 248 6.28 14.83 9.48
C LEU A 248 6.64 16.04 10.34
N ALA A 249 6.08 17.21 10.01
CA ALA A 249 6.18 18.43 10.78
C ALA A 249 4.79 19.04 10.99
N SER A 250 4.52 19.51 12.20
CA SER A 250 3.24 20.08 12.59
C SER A 250 3.40 21.41 13.30
N ALA A 251 2.50 22.35 12.99
CA ALA A 251 2.24 23.52 13.79
C ALA A 251 0.85 23.40 14.43
N PHE A 252 0.73 23.71 15.71
CA PHE A 252 -0.52 23.58 16.44
C PHE A 252 -0.81 24.78 17.33
N ALA A 253 -2.10 24.99 17.58
CA ALA A 253 -2.64 25.97 18.50
C ALA A 253 -3.68 25.31 19.38
N GLN A 254 -3.67 25.67 20.66
CA GLN A 254 -4.68 25.28 21.61
C GLN A 254 -5.24 26.51 22.29
N TYR A 255 -6.55 26.48 22.50
CA TYR A 255 -7.31 27.51 23.18
C TYR A 255 -8.07 26.89 24.34
N ARG A 256 -8.02 27.51 25.51
CA ARG A 256 -8.78 27.10 26.71
C ARG A 256 -9.30 28.34 27.41
N GLN A 257 -10.61 28.47 27.55
CA GLN A 257 -11.21 29.57 28.31
C GLN A 257 -12.47 29.08 29.00
N ASP A 258 -12.54 29.31 30.31
CA ASP A 258 -13.60 28.82 31.18
C ASP A 258 -13.73 27.28 31.08
N ARG A 259 -14.77 26.80 30.41
CA ARG A 259 -15.00 25.37 30.19
C ARG A 259 -14.80 24.95 28.74
N TRP A 260 -14.54 25.89 27.85
CA TRP A 260 -14.33 25.61 26.44
C TRP A 260 -12.87 25.34 26.15
N TRP A 261 -12.62 24.36 25.29
CA TRP A 261 -11.30 24.14 24.73
C TRP A 261 -11.40 23.84 23.24
N ALA A 262 -10.39 24.27 22.49
CA ALA A 262 -10.25 23.97 21.09
C ALA A 262 -8.79 23.65 20.76
N ASP A 263 -8.58 22.67 19.89
CA ASP A 263 -7.27 22.32 19.36
C ASP A 263 -7.31 22.43 17.84
N ALA A 264 -6.24 22.96 17.24
CA ALA A 264 -6.05 22.98 15.80
C ALA A 264 -4.60 22.64 15.47
N ALA A 265 -4.39 21.82 14.43
CA ALA A 265 -3.06 21.51 13.93
C ALA A 265 -3.03 21.42 12.41
N LEU A 266 -1.93 21.91 11.83
CA LEU A 266 -1.55 21.74 10.44
C LEU A 266 -0.30 20.87 10.39
N THR A 267 -0.35 19.80 9.61
CA THR A 267 0.75 18.85 9.44
C THR A 267 1.13 18.80 7.97
N ALA A 268 2.41 18.75 7.67
CA ALA A 268 2.95 18.46 6.35
C ALA A 268 4.13 17.51 6.49
N GLY A 269 4.43 16.75 5.44
CA GLY A 269 5.56 15.84 5.49
C GLY A 269 5.93 15.23 4.16
N HIS A 270 7.14 14.67 4.15
CA HIS A 270 7.72 13.94 3.04
C HIS A 270 7.70 12.44 3.35
N LEU A 271 7.42 11.64 2.32
CA LEU A 271 7.30 10.20 2.38
C LEU A 271 8.39 9.59 1.50
N ASP A 272 9.20 8.70 2.04
CA ASP A 272 10.26 7.99 1.33
C ASP A 272 9.94 6.49 1.35
N TYR A 273 9.57 5.97 0.18
CA TYR A 273 9.32 4.54 -0.06
C TYR A 273 10.57 3.90 -0.68
N SER A 274 11.60 3.74 0.15
CA SER A 274 12.94 3.33 -0.30
C SER A 274 13.09 1.85 -0.72
N ASP A 275 12.15 0.98 -0.33
CA ASP A 275 12.18 -0.45 -0.64
C ASP A 275 10.75 -0.98 -0.82
N LEU A 276 10.31 -1.01 -2.07
CA LEU A 276 9.05 -1.61 -2.49
C LEU A 276 9.35 -2.93 -3.20
N LYS A 277 9.00 -4.05 -2.58
CA LYS A 277 9.25 -5.39 -3.12
C LYS A 277 7.95 -6.19 -3.21
N ARG A 278 7.30 -6.10 -4.38
CA ARG A 278 6.14 -6.92 -4.73
C ARG A 278 6.59 -8.35 -5.04
N THR A 279 6.04 -9.33 -4.35
CA THR A 279 6.35 -10.76 -4.50
C THR A 279 5.09 -11.54 -4.87
N PHE A 280 5.19 -12.46 -5.83
CA PHE A 280 4.06 -13.22 -6.36
C PHE A 280 4.53 -14.59 -6.86
N ALA A 281 3.61 -15.55 -6.89
CA ALA A 281 3.86 -16.87 -7.44
C ALA A 281 4.05 -16.79 -8.96
N LEU A 282 5.02 -17.53 -9.50
CA LEU A 282 5.22 -17.70 -10.93
C LEU A 282 5.77 -19.10 -11.23
N GLY A 283 4.88 -20.04 -11.55
CA GLY A 283 5.22 -21.44 -11.77
C GLY A 283 5.53 -22.15 -10.46
N VAL A 284 6.74 -22.67 -10.32
CA VAL A 284 7.16 -23.42 -9.11
C VAL A 284 7.90 -22.56 -8.09
N ASN A 285 8.16 -21.29 -8.40
CA ASN A 285 8.92 -20.37 -7.56
C ASN A 285 8.15 -19.06 -7.36
N ASP A 286 8.55 -18.31 -6.33
CA ASP A 286 8.14 -16.92 -6.18
C ASP A 286 9.08 -16.01 -6.98
N ARG A 287 8.48 -15.00 -7.61
CA ARG A 287 9.20 -13.91 -8.27
C ARG A 287 8.92 -12.62 -7.51
N SER A 288 9.94 -11.76 -7.45
CA SER A 288 9.78 -10.41 -6.91
C SER A 288 10.19 -9.35 -7.92
N GLU A 289 9.41 -8.27 -7.95
CA GLU A 289 9.73 -7.02 -8.63
C GLU A 289 10.00 -5.92 -7.59
N LYS A 290 10.90 -4.99 -7.93
CA LYS A 290 11.41 -4.00 -6.98
C LYS A 290 11.33 -2.59 -7.54
N GLY A 291 10.94 -1.65 -6.71
CA GLY A 291 10.95 -0.22 -6.99
C GLY A 291 11.25 0.61 -5.74
N ASP A 292 11.30 1.91 -5.94
CA ASP A 292 11.28 2.92 -4.89
C ASP A 292 10.52 4.13 -5.42
N THR A 293 9.89 4.88 -4.51
CA THR A 293 9.21 6.12 -4.85
C THR A 293 9.22 7.10 -3.68
N ASN A 294 8.75 8.31 -3.93
CA ASN A 294 8.56 9.33 -2.93
C ASN A 294 7.09 9.71 -2.81
N GLY A 295 6.79 10.57 -1.86
CA GLY A 295 5.48 11.15 -1.73
C GLY A 295 5.47 12.34 -0.77
N GLU A 296 4.27 12.87 -0.61
CA GLU A 296 3.99 13.98 0.28
C GLU A 296 2.67 13.76 1.00
N ALA A 297 2.59 14.27 2.22
CA ALA A 297 1.38 14.25 3.01
C ALA A 297 1.13 15.62 3.59
N TRP A 298 -0.14 16.03 3.65
CA TRP A 298 -0.55 17.17 4.46
C TRP A 298 -1.90 16.92 5.10
N ALA A 299 -2.11 17.55 6.26
CA ALA A 299 -3.32 17.40 7.03
C ALA A 299 -3.67 18.64 7.83
N MET A 300 -4.95 18.78 8.09
CA MET A 300 -5.52 19.74 9.01
C MET A 300 -6.44 19.00 9.97
N SER A 301 -6.27 19.22 11.26
CA SER A 301 -7.13 18.66 12.30
C SER A 301 -7.65 19.77 13.20
N GLY A 302 -8.92 19.68 13.58
CA GLY A 302 -9.59 20.63 14.44
C GLY A 302 -10.49 19.91 15.44
N ARG A 303 -10.51 20.36 16.68
CA ARG A 303 -11.31 19.80 17.76
C ARG A 303 -11.91 20.92 18.60
N LEU A 304 -13.14 20.73 19.06
CA LEU A 304 -13.83 21.65 19.96
C LEU A 304 -14.57 20.83 21.01
N GLY A 305 -14.35 21.15 22.28
CA GLY A 305 -15.01 20.47 23.39
C GLY A 305 -15.37 21.39 24.55
N TYR A 306 -16.19 20.84 25.45
CA TYR A 306 -16.69 21.54 26.63
C TYR A 306 -16.48 20.70 27.88
N ASN A 307 -15.67 21.18 28.82
CA ASN A 307 -15.46 20.52 30.10
C ASN A 307 -16.68 20.68 31.01
N MET A 308 -17.31 19.56 31.35
CA MET A 308 -18.48 19.52 32.24
C MET A 308 -18.10 19.82 33.69
N ALA A 309 -16.86 19.50 34.08
CA ALA A 309 -16.35 19.76 35.42
C ALA A 309 -15.88 21.23 35.55
N ALA A 310 -15.95 21.78 36.76
CA ALA A 310 -15.30 23.05 37.07
C ALA A 310 -13.77 22.88 36.95
N GLU A 311 -13.04 23.94 36.55
CA GLU A 311 -11.58 23.90 36.35
C GLU A 311 -10.80 23.38 37.58
N SER A 312 -11.32 23.60 38.79
CA SER A 312 -10.70 23.15 40.05
C SER A 312 -10.97 21.68 40.41
N SER A 313 -11.71 20.94 39.60
CA SER A 313 -12.08 19.55 39.88
C SER A 313 -10.90 18.60 39.65
N SER A 314 -10.79 17.55 40.46
CA SER A 314 -9.80 16.48 40.27
C SER A 314 -10.10 15.57 39.07
N TRP A 315 -11.24 15.76 38.41
CA TRP A 315 -11.68 15.03 37.23
C TRP A 315 -12.16 16.00 36.16
N GLN A 316 -12.07 15.57 34.90
CA GLN A 316 -12.59 16.27 33.74
C GLN A 316 -13.39 15.29 32.90
N LEU A 317 -14.47 15.79 32.30
CA LEU A 317 -15.25 15.06 31.32
C LEU A 317 -15.70 16.05 30.25
N ALA A 318 -15.24 15.85 29.04
CA ALA A 318 -15.48 16.76 27.94
C ALA A 318 -15.98 16.02 26.71
N PRO A 319 -17.28 16.13 26.37
CA PRO A 319 -17.71 15.83 25.01
C PRO A 319 -17.01 16.79 24.03
N PHE A 320 -16.67 16.28 22.85
CA PHE A 320 -16.05 17.05 21.79
C PHE A 320 -16.55 16.61 20.42
N ILE A 321 -16.37 17.51 19.46
CA ILE A 321 -16.47 17.24 18.04
C ILE A 321 -15.09 17.42 17.39
N SER A 322 -14.83 16.68 16.32
CA SER A 322 -13.60 16.80 15.55
C SER A 322 -13.88 16.88 14.05
N ALA A 323 -12.96 17.53 13.34
CA ALA A 323 -12.92 17.59 11.89
C ALA A 323 -11.48 17.39 11.43
N ASP A 324 -11.28 16.45 10.51
CA ASP A 324 -9.98 16.08 9.99
C ASP A 324 -10.01 16.08 8.46
N TYR A 325 -9.01 16.70 7.86
CA TYR A 325 -8.72 16.60 6.43
C TYR A 325 -7.29 16.11 6.29
N ALA A 326 -7.05 15.10 5.47
CA ALA A 326 -5.71 14.64 5.15
C ALA A 326 -5.62 14.26 3.68
N ARG A 327 -4.53 14.63 3.03
CA ARG A 327 -4.21 14.19 1.67
C ARG A 327 -2.82 13.60 1.68
N VAL A 328 -2.73 12.41 1.12
CA VAL A 328 -1.48 11.70 0.87
C VAL A 328 -1.35 11.54 -0.63
N LYS A 329 -0.19 11.87 -1.17
CA LYS A 329 0.20 11.59 -2.54
C LYS A 329 1.44 10.70 -2.52
N VAL A 330 1.40 9.63 -3.30
CA VAL A 330 2.55 8.77 -3.60
C VAL A 330 2.87 8.97 -5.08
N ASP A 331 4.10 9.33 -5.41
CA ASP A 331 4.51 9.56 -6.79
C ASP A 331 4.60 8.23 -7.56
N GLY A 332 4.32 8.29 -8.86
CA GLY A 332 4.45 7.16 -9.76
C GLY A 332 5.90 6.70 -9.90
N TYR A 333 6.08 5.41 -10.20
CA TYR A 333 7.41 4.79 -10.34
C TYR A 333 7.37 3.54 -11.22
N ASP A 334 8.55 3.17 -11.74
CA ASP A 334 8.75 1.93 -12.50
C ASP A 334 9.50 0.88 -11.67
N GLU A 335 9.03 -0.37 -11.73
CA GLU A 335 9.80 -1.51 -11.24
C GLU A 335 11.03 -1.75 -12.12
N LYS A 336 12.16 -2.07 -11.48
CA LYS A 336 13.50 -1.93 -12.09
C LYS A 336 13.97 -3.09 -12.98
N SER A 337 13.26 -4.21 -13.03
CA SER A 337 13.83 -5.43 -13.63
C SER A 337 13.76 -5.49 -15.15
N GLY A 338 12.84 -4.74 -15.77
CA GLY A 338 12.55 -4.79 -17.22
C GLY A 338 11.98 -6.13 -17.71
N ARG A 339 11.53 -7.00 -16.79
CA ARG A 339 10.91 -8.29 -17.11
C ARG A 339 9.47 -8.13 -17.60
N SER A 340 8.92 -9.19 -18.17
CA SER A 340 7.49 -9.32 -18.55
C SER A 340 6.53 -8.97 -17.41
N THR A 341 6.95 -9.18 -16.16
CA THR A 341 6.18 -8.96 -14.93
C THR A 341 6.39 -7.60 -14.28
N ALA A 342 7.34 -6.79 -14.77
CA ALA A 342 7.65 -5.49 -14.20
C ALA A 342 6.63 -4.43 -14.64
N LEU A 343 6.03 -3.75 -13.66
CA LEU A 343 4.99 -2.75 -13.83
C LEU A 343 5.53 -1.34 -13.57
N GLY A 344 5.00 -0.37 -14.30
CA GLY A 344 5.05 1.05 -13.97
C GLY A 344 3.71 1.49 -13.41
N PHE A 345 3.74 2.34 -12.38
CA PHE A 345 2.57 2.83 -11.67
C PHE A 345 2.51 4.36 -11.76
N ASP A 346 1.31 4.90 -11.99
CA ASP A 346 1.09 6.34 -11.97
C ASP A 346 1.00 6.89 -10.53
N ASP A 347 0.98 8.22 -10.41
CA ASP A 347 0.75 8.92 -9.15
C ASP A 347 -0.54 8.44 -8.48
N GLN A 348 -0.47 8.12 -7.19
CA GLN A 348 -1.62 7.73 -6.37
C GLN A 348 -1.95 8.84 -5.37
N GLU A 349 -3.20 9.32 -5.35
CA GLU A 349 -3.68 10.31 -4.37
C GLU A 349 -4.82 9.75 -3.52
N ARG A 350 -4.65 9.80 -2.20
CA ARG A 350 -5.66 9.40 -1.22
C ARG A 350 -6.00 10.56 -0.29
N THR A 351 -7.21 11.11 -0.46
CA THR A 351 -7.76 12.17 0.40
C THR A 351 -8.76 11.60 1.40
N SER A 352 -8.57 11.87 2.69
CA SER A 352 -9.46 11.53 3.82
C SER A 352 -10.13 12.80 4.36
N ARG A 353 -11.44 12.73 4.63
CA ARG A 353 -12.26 13.78 5.23
C ARG A 353 -13.13 13.16 6.31
N ARG A 354 -12.82 13.45 7.56
CA ARG A 354 -13.52 12.84 8.70
C ARG A 354 -14.19 13.88 9.58
N LEU A 355 -15.39 13.55 10.04
CA LEU A 355 -16.04 14.25 11.15
C LEU A 355 -16.23 13.27 12.30
N GLY A 356 -15.93 13.70 13.51
CA GLY A 356 -16.01 12.85 14.69
C GLY A 356 -16.79 13.47 15.84
N VAL A 357 -17.33 12.59 16.67
CA VAL A 357 -17.89 12.92 17.98
C VAL A 357 -17.22 12.03 19.01
N GLY A 358 -16.88 12.58 20.16
CA GLY A 358 -16.15 11.83 21.17
C GLY A 358 -16.31 12.36 22.58
N LEU A 359 -15.75 11.61 23.52
CA LEU A 359 -15.74 11.92 24.94
C LEU A 359 -14.33 11.75 25.48
N LEU A 360 -13.80 12.81 26.06
CA LEU A 360 -12.51 12.83 26.75
C LEU A 360 -12.75 12.87 28.25
N GLY A 361 -12.14 11.95 28.99
CA GLY A 361 -12.18 11.92 30.45
C GLY A 361 -10.78 11.95 31.04
N SER A 362 -10.59 12.65 32.16
CA SER A 362 -9.35 12.56 32.93
C SER A 362 -9.62 12.59 34.43
N VAL A 363 -8.76 11.95 35.22
CA VAL A 363 -8.87 11.91 36.68
C VAL A 363 -7.49 11.94 37.33
N GLN A 364 -7.33 12.76 38.37
CA GLN A 364 -6.16 12.80 39.21
C GLN A 364 -6.25 11.70 40.27
N VAL A 365 -5.45 10.64 40.11
CA VAL A 365 -5.50 9.45 40.98
C VAL A 365 -4.58 9.61 42.19
N LEU A 366 -3.42 10.23 41.99
CA LEU A 366 -2.43 10.53 43.02
C LEU A 366 -1.96 11.98 42.88
N ARG A 367 -1.30 12.52 43.91
CA ARG A 367 -0.57 13.78 43.78
C ARG A 367 0.49 13.60 42.67
N GLY A 368 0.40 14.41 41.62
CA GLY A 368 1.27 14.33 40.44
C GLY A 368 0.89 13.27 39.38
N THR A 369 -0.12 12.41 39.59
CA THR A 369 -0.51 11.39 38.58
C THR A 369 -1.93 11.61 38.07
N ARG A 370 -2.05 11.72 36.74
CA ARG A 370 -3.33 11.83 36.03
C ARG A 370 -3.49 10.68 35.05
N LEU A 371 -4.65 10.03 35.10
CA LEU A 371 -5.10 9.11 34.06
C LEU A 371 -6.06 9.84 33.14
N PHE A 372 -6.01 9.53 31.85
CA PHE A 372 -6.96 10.03 30.87
C PHE A 372 -7.33 8.94 29.87
N ALA A 373 -8.54 9.05 29.36
CA ALA A 373 -9.07 8.16 28.36
C ALA A 373 -9.95 8.95 27.38
N GLU A 374 -9.95 8.53 26.13
CA GLU A 374 -10.75 9.14 25.09
C GLU A 374 -11.42 8.04 24.26
N VAL A 375 -12.65 8.29 23.84
CA VAL A 375 -13.32 7.48 22.81
C VAL A 375 -13.96 8.42 21.79
N ALA A 376 -13.85 8.09 20.51
CA ALA A 376 -14.44 8.83 19.42
C ALA A 376 -14.99 7.89 18.35
N GLN A 377 -16.12 8.28 17.77
CA GLN A 377 -16.63 7.73 16.53
C GLN A 377 -16.40 8.77 15.42
N GLU A 378 -15.75 8.37 14.35
CA GLU A 378 -15.44 9.19 13.19
C GLU A 378 -16.14 8.61 11.95
N HIS A 379 -16.66 9.49 11.11
CA HIS A 379 -17.24 9.15 9.81
C HIS A 379 -16.37 9.73 8.69
N GLU A 380 -15.92 8.88 7.78
CA GLU A 380 -15.11 9.16 6.59
C GLU A 380 -16.01 9.40 5.38
N PHE A 381 -15.94 10.62 4.83
CA PHE A 381 -16.71 11.01 3.64
C PHE A 381 -16.00 10.70 2.33
N LYS A 382 -14.75 10.21 2.39
CA LYS A 382 -13.96 9.77 1.24
C LYS A 382 -13.67 8.27 1.35
N ASP A 383 -14.72 7.51 1.07
CA ASP A 383 -14.85 6.04 1.11
C ASP A 383 -14.97 5.42 -0.30
N ASP A 384 -14.74 6.22 -1.36
CA ASP A 384 -14.72 5.72 -2.74
C ASP A 384 -13.62 4.64 -2.91
N GLN A 385 -13.94 3.55 -3.63
CA GLN A 385 -12.97 2.53 -4.01
C GLN A 385 -11.80 3.19 -4.76
N GLN A 386 -10.58 2.93 -4.31
CA GLN A 386 -9.38 3.44 -4.96
C GLN A 386 -9.09 2.64 -6.23
N ASP A 387 -8.39 3.26 -7.15
CA ASP A 387 -7.82 2.64 -8.32
C ASP A 387 -6.38 3.10 -8.52
N VAL A 388 -5.66 2.36 -9.36
CA VAL A 388 -4.31 2.71 -9.78
C VAL A 388 -4.14 2.41 -11.25
N THR A 389 -3.69 3.42 -11.98
CA THR A 389 -3.26 3.28 -13.37
C THR A 389 -1.87 2.69 -13.40
N MET A 390 -1.69 1.66 -14.22
CA MET A 390 -0.42 1.00 -14.39
C MET A 390 -0.20 0.59 -15.84
N HIS A 391 1.03 0.24 -16.15
CA HIS A 391 1.42 -0.33 -17.44
C HIS A 391 2.51 -1.38 -17.23
N LEU A 392 2.70 -2.27 -18.20
CA LEU A 392 3.90 -3.10 -18.19
C LEU A 392 5.07 -2.23 -18.66
N THR A 393 6.20 -2.24 -17.95
CA THR A 393 7.42 -1.51 -18.37
C THR A 393 7.91 -1.92 -19.76
N SER A 394 7.60 -3.15 -20.18
CA SER A 394 7.87 -3.67 -21.53
C SER A 394 6.89 -3.18 -22.61
N LEU A 395 5.77 -2.57 -22.21
CA LEU A 395 4.68 -2.05 -23.06
C LEU A 395 4.19 -0.66 -22.56
N PRO A 396 5.05 0.37 -22.50
CA PRO A 396 4.75 1.62 -21.80
C PRO A 396 3.68 2.50 -22.45
N ALA A 397 3.23 2.18 -23.66
CA ALA A 397 2.19 2.92 -24.37
C ALA A 397 0.78 2.34 -24.17
N ASN A 398 0.63 1.37 -23.27
CA ASN A 398 -0.60 0.63 -23.02
C ASN A 398 -0.85 0.59 -21.51
N ASP A 399 -1.40 1.68 -21.00
CA ASP A 399 -1.86 1.81 -19.63
C ASP A 399 -3.25 1.18 -19.43
N PHE A 400 -3.52 0.81 -18.19
CA PHE A 400 -4.81 0.31 -17.73
C PHE A 400 -4.98 0.60 -16.24
N THR A 401 -6.21 0.87 -15.84
CA THR A 401 -6.59 1.22 -14.47
C THR A 401 -7.31 0.06 -13.82
N LEU A 402 -6.86 -0.37 -12.65
CA LEU A 402 -7.50 -1.44 -11.88
C LEU A 402 -7.86 -0.98 -10.47
N THR A 403 -8.91 -1.57 -9.92
CA THR A 403 -9.40 -1.23 -8.59
C THR A 403 -8.58 -1.87 -7.48
N GLY A 404 -8.49 -1.16 -6.37
CA GLY A 404 -7.72 -1.51 -5.19
C GLY A 404 -8.52 -1.39 -3.89
N TYR A 405 -7.85 -0.89 -2.84
CA TYR A 405 -8.38 -0.68 -1.50
C TYR A 405 -9.62 0.22 -1.48
N THR A 406 -10.61 -0.15 -0.68
CA THR A 406 -11.79 0.68 -0.40
C THR A 406 -11.73 1.15 1.06
N PRO A 407 -11.61 2.46 1.32
CA PRO A 407 -11.65 2.97 2.68
C PRO A 407 -13.04 2.79 3.30
N HIS A 408 -13.09 2.52 4.60
CA HIS A 408 -14.35 2.38 5.32
C HIS A 408 -14.88 3.71 5.82
N SER A 409 -16.20 3.82 5.78
CA SER A 409 -16.94 5.02 6.14
C SER A 409 -16.98 5.28 7.64
N ASP A 410 -16.85 4.27 8.50
CA ASP A 410 -16.96 4.42 9.94
C ASP A 410 -15.73 3.87 10.68
N LEU A 411 -15.27 4.64 11.67
CA LEU A 411 -14.08 4.37 12.44
C LEU A 411 -14.32 4.64 13.92
N THR A 412 -14.00 3.68 14.78
CA THR A 412 -13.93 3.88 16.22
C THR A 412 -12.48 4.07 16.65
N ARG A 413 -12.24 5.08 17.50
CA ARG A 413 -10.94 5.31 18.14
C ARG A 413 -11.11 5.31 19.65
N ALA A 414 -10.18 4.66 20.35
CA ALA A 414 -10.03 4.75 21.78
C ALA A 414 -8.57 5.06 22.14
N SER A 415 -8.36 5.86 23.18
CA SER A 415 -7.04 6.06 23.76
C SER A 415 -7.09 6.00 25.28
N LEU A 416 -6.00 5.53 25.87
CA LEU A 416 -5.77 5.48 27.31
C LEU A 416 -4.36 5.96 27.58
N GLY A 417 -4.21 6.84 28.57
CA GLY A 417 -2.90 7.35 28.93
C GLY A 417 -2.75 7.70 30.40
N VAL A 418 -1.50 7.78 30.81
CA VAL A 418 -1.06 8.21 32.13
C VAL A 418 -0.02 9.31 31.98
N SER A 419 -0.14 10.35 32.80
CA SER A 419 0.87 11.38 32.97
C SER A 419 1.27 11.45 34.44
N HIS A 420 2.58 11.43 34.71
CA HIS A 420 3.15 11.50 36.05
C HIS A 420 4.20 12.61 36.12
N GLU A 421 4.00 13.54 37.04
CA GLU A 421 4.97 14.57 37.39
C GLU A 421 6.05 13.98 38.30
N VAL A 422 7.26 13.78 37.75
CA VAL A 422 8.38 13.15 38.47
C VAL A 422 9.02 14.15 39.42
N VAL A 423 9.21 15.37 38.93
CA VAL A 423 9.64 16.56 39.67
C VAL A 423 8.91 17.76 39.06
N ALA A 424 8.91 18.90 39.76
CA ALA A 424 8.24 20.11 39.30
C ALA A 424 8.62 20.46 37.85
N GLY A 425 7.62 20.51 36.96
CA GLY A 425 7.80 20.84 35.54
C GLY A 425 8.34 19.71 34.66
N VAL A 426 8.50 18.48 35.17
CA VAL A 426 8.92 17.31 34.40
C VAL A 426 7.84 16.22 34.45
N HIS A 427 7.24 15.94 33.30
CA HIS A 427 6.17 14.96 33.18
C HIS A 427 6.60 13.77 32.32
N LEU A 428 6.47 12.57 32.86
CA LEU A 428 6.54 11.31 32.12
C LEU A 428 5.13 10.92 31.65
N ARG A 429 4.99 10.48 30.40
CA ARG A 429 3.72 10.01 29.84
C ARG A 429 3.84 8.63 29.21
N GLY A 430 2.78 7.86 29.30
CA GLY A 430 2.61 6.60 28.59
C GLY A 430 1.20 6.47 28.05
N ASN A 431 1.05 6.02 26.80
CA ASN A 431 -0.22 6.01 26.09
C ASN A 431 -0.38 4.74 25.28
N TYR A 432 -1.63 4.31 25.14
CA TYR A 432 -2.08 3.31 24.20
C TYR A 432 -3.23 3.88 23.37
N ASN A 433 -3.14 3.71 22.05
CA ASN A 433 -4.14 4.13 21.09
C ASN A 433 -4.61 2.89 20.32
N TRP A 434 -5.91 2.80 20.13
CA TRP A 434 -6.57 1.76 19.36
C TRP A 434 -7.54 2.41 18.40
N ARG A 435 -7.53 1.95 17.16
CA ARG A 435 -8.38 2.44 16.08
C ARG A 435 -8.86 1.23 15.29
N LYS A 436 -10.16 1.14 15.06
CA LYS A 436 -10.78 0.02 14.32
C LYS A 436 -11.87 0.54 13.39
N SER A 437 -11.82 0.11 12.14
CA SER A 437 -12.97 -0.02 11.23
C SER A 437 -13.17 -1.50 10.93
N ASP A 438 -14.13 -1.84 10.07
CA ASP A 438 -14.41 -3.23 9.72
C ASP A 438 -13.14 -3.98 9.23
N GLU A 439 -12.32 -3.36 8.37
CA GLU A 439 -11.18 -3.98 7.68
C GLU A 439 -9.81 -3.41 8.08
N LEU A 440 -9.76 -2.43 8.99
CA LEU A 440 -8.51 -1.84 9.44
C LEU A 440 -8.46 -1.83 10.96
N THR A 441 -7.41 -2.44 11.52
CA THR A 441 -7.04 -2.27 12.93
C THR A 441 -5.69 -1.56 13.00
N GLN A 442 -5.62 -0.48 13.76
CA GLN A 442 -4.36 0.22 14.04
C GLN A 442 -4.18 0.37 15.55
N GLN A 443 -3.01 0.00 16.05
CA GLN A 443 -2.65 0.13 17.46
C GLN A 443 -1.36 0.91 17.61
N GLY A 444 -1.21 1.62 18.70
CA GLY A 444 0.01 2.36 18.98
C GLY A 444 0.27 2.50 20.48
N VAL A 445 1.50 2.24 20.89
CA VAL A 445 1.98 2.52 22.25
C VAL A 445 3.02 3.62 22.16
N SER A 446 2.96 4.61 23.05
CA SER A 446 4.00 5.63 23.14
C SER A 446 4.40 5.93 24.58
N LEU A 447 5.67 6.32 24.73
CA LEU A 447 6.26 6.84 25.95
C LEU A 447 6.89 8.19 25.63
N GLY A 448 6.68 9.18 26.49
CA GLY A 448 7.22 10.51 26.29
C GLY A 448 7.58 11.22 27.57
N ILE A 449 8.43 12.22 27.44
CA ILE A 449 8.82 13.12 28.52
C ILE A 449 8.57 14.55 28.04
N SER A 450 8.02 15.40 28.91
CA SER A 450 7.95 16.83 28.68
C SER A 450 8.55 17.62 29.85
N VAL A 451 9.19 18.74 29.51
CA VAL A 451 9.93 19.59 30.45
C VAL A 451 9.55 21.05 30.24
N ASP A 452 9.17 21.72 31.33
CA ASP A 452 8.87 23.16 31.38
C ASP A 452 10.15 23.97 31.63
N PHE A 453 10.36 25.09 30.92
CA PHE A 453 11.47 26.03 31.15
C PHE A 453 11.22 27.46 30.69
#